data_AF-A0A8B5WRG5-F1
#
_entry.id   AF-A0A8B5WRG5-F1
#
_cell.length_a   1.000
_cell.length_b   1.000
_cell.length_c   1.000
_cell.angle_alpha   90.00
_cell.angle_beta   90.00
_cell.angle_gamma   90.00
#
_symmetry.space_group_name_H-M   'P 1'
#
loop_
_entity.id
_entity.type
_entity.pdbx_description
1 polymer ?
#
loop_
_entity_poly.entity_id
_entity_poly.type
_entity_poly.pdbx_seq_one_letter_code
_entity_poly.pdbx_strand_id
1 'polypeptide(L)' 'MNYLNFLLFGVYPYLAGAVFLLGSLARFERDQFTWKAHSSQMLNNKNMRLASN' A
#
# COMPACT_ATOMS: atom_id res chain seq x y z
N MET A 1 23.22 -9.73 -19.39
CA MET A 1 22.02 -9.20 -18.71
C MET A 1 22.21 -7.71 -18.47
N ASN A 2 21.25 -6.88 -18.88
CA ASN A 2 21.31 -5.43 -18.67
C ASN A 2 21.16 -5.12 -17.17
N TYR A 3 21.95 -4.18 -16.65
CA TYR A 3 21.91 -3.74 -15.25
C TYR A 3 20.49 -3.38 -14.79
N LEU A 4 19.72 -2.66 -15.60
CA LEU A 4 18.34 -2.28 -15.27
C LEU A 4 17.43 -3.49 -15.09
N ASN A 5 17.59 -4.53 -15.93
CA ASN A 5 16.82 -5.75 -15.79
C ASN A 5 17.14 -6.48 -14.48
N PHE A 6 18.42 -6.54 -14.11
CA PHE A 6 18.82 -7.15 -12.84
C PHE A 6 18.33 -6.33 -11.64
N LEU A 7 18.36 -5.01 -11.71
CA LEU A 7 17.87 -4.15 -10.65
C LEU A 7 16.36 -4.32 -10.45
N LEU A 8 15.57 -4.21 -11.52
CA LEU A 8 14.11 -4.22 -11.46
C LEU A 8 13.52 -5.60 -11.12
N PHE A 9 14.14 -6.68 -11.58
CA PHE A 9 13.57 -8.02 -11.46
C PHE A 9 14.38 -8.94 -10.55
N GLY A 10 15.66 -8.66 -10.33
CA GLY A 10 16.52 -9.42 -9.42
C GLY A 10 16.50 -8.89 -8.00
N VAL A 11 16.57 -7.57 -7.81
CA VAL A 11 16.73 -6.96 -6.47
C VAL A 11 15.46 -6.30 -5.96
N TYR A 12 14.83 -5.47 -6.79
CA TYR A 12 13.70 -4.63 -6.40
C TYR A 12 12.50 -5.38 -5.78
N PRO A 13 12.10 -6.58 -6.24
CA PRO A 13 10.95 -7.28 -5.65
C PRO A 13 11.16 -7.62 -4.17
N TYR A 14 12.39 -7.98 -3.79
CA TYR A 14 12.73 -8.29 -2.39
C TYR A 14 12.78 -7.04 -1.53
N LEU A 15 13.30 -5.93 -2.06
CA LEU A 15 13.30 -4.64 -1.37
C LEU A 15 11.87 -4.14 -1.14
N ALA A 16 11.02 -4.19 -2.18
CA ALA A 16 9.62 -3.81 -2.09
C ALA A 16 8.86 -4.70 -1.10
N GLY A 17 9.09 -6.02 -1.13
CA GLY A 17 8.49 -6.96 -0.18
C GLY A 17 8.93 -6.72 1.26
N ALA A 18 10.21 -6.48 1.50
CA ALA A 18 10.74 -6.19 2.83
C ALA A 18 10.16 -4.88 3.40
N VAL A 19 10.15 -3.81 2.61
CA VAL A 19 9.57 -2.52 3.01
C VAL A 19 8.06 -2.63 3.22
N PHE A 20 7.35 -3.38 2.38
CA PHE A 20 5.91 -3.62 2.53
C PHE A 20 5.61 -4.32 3.86
N LEU A 21 6.28 -5.43 4.16
CA LEU A 21 6.00 -6.23 5.35
C LEU A 21 6.42 -5.49 6.63
N LEU A 22 7.67 -5.01 6.69
CA LEU A 22 8.18 -4.32 7.88
C LEU A 22 7.52 -2.97 8.09
N GLY A 23 7.26 -2.22 7.01
CA GLY A 23 6.53 -0.96 7.08
C GLY A 23 5.09 -1.15 7.54
N SER A 24 4.41 -2.19 7.07
CA SER A 24 3.05 -2.54 7.53
C SER A 24 3.06 -2.93 9.01
N LEU A 25 4.00 -3.79 9.44
CA LEU A 25 4.13 -4.18 10.84
C LEU A 25 4.43 -2.97 11.74
N ALA A 26 5.40 -2.15 11.36
CA ALA A 26 5.80 -0.99 12.15
C ALA A 26 4.70 0.08 12.25
N ARG A 27 3.86 0.24 11.22
CA ARG A 27 2.68 1.12 11.26
C ARG A 27 1.55 0.51 12.09
N PHE A 28 1.36 -0.81 12.01
CA PHE A 28 0.36 -1.53 12.79
C PHE A 28 0.63 -1.42 14.30
N GLU A 29 1.89 -1.58 14.72
CA GLU A 29 2.25 -1.50 16.13
C GLU A 29 2.23 -0.08 16.70
N ARG A 30 2.68 0.92 15.93
CA ARG A 30 2.90 2.29 16.44
C ARG A 30 1.78 3.27 16.14
N ASP A 31 1.11 3.14 14.99
CA ASP A 31 0.25 4.19 14.43
C ASP A 31 -1.19 3.72 14.20
N GLN A 32 -1.77 3.02 15.18
CA GLN A 32 -3.10 2.40 15.07
C GLN A 32 -4.22 3.39 14.73
N PHE A 33 -4.17 4.64 15.21
CA PHE A 33 -5.16 5.68 14.88
C PHE A 33 -5.17 6.08 13.39
N THR A 34 -4.06 5.84 12.69
CA THR A 34 -3.95 6.09 11.25
C THR A 34 -4.40 4.89 10.42
N TRP A 35 -4.64 3.73 11.03
CA TRP A 35 -5.03 2.51 10.34
C TRP A 35 -6.54 2.43 10.17
N LYS A 36 -7.07 3.15 9.18
CA LYS A 36 -8.50 3.19 8.88
C LYS A 36 -8.75 3.35 7.39
N ALA A 37 -9.94 2.99 6.93
CA ALA A 37 -10.31 3.02 5.51
C ALA A 37 -10.42 4.43 4.91
N HIS A 38 -10.38 5.49 5.74
CA HIS A 38 -10.49 6.88 5.28
C HIS A 38 -11.67 7.14 4.33
N SER A 39 -12.85 6.56 4.63
CA SER A 39 -14.03 6.68 3.77
C SER A 39 -14.44 8.14 3.56
N SER A 40 -14.55 8.53 2.29
CA SER A 40 -15.05 9.83 1.85
C SER A 40 -16.55 9.81 1.54
N GLN A 41 -17.23 8.68 1.76
CA GLN A 41 -18.63 8.49 1.37
C GLN A 41 -19.59 9.47 2.06
N MET A 42 -19.29 9.83 3.32
CA MET A 42 -20.06 10.83 4.06
C MET A 42 -19.97 12.22 3.43
N LEU A 43 -18.82 12.58 2.84
CA LEU A 43 -18.62 13.87 2.18
C LEU A 43 -19.32 13.93 0.82
N ASN A 44 -19.30 12.83 0.07
CA ASN A 44 -20.03 12.71 -1.18
C ASN A 44 -20.33 11.23 -1.49
N ASN A 45 -21.62 10.90 -1.56
CA ASN A 45 -22.10 9.54 -1.82
C ASN A 45 -22.45 9.29 -3.31
N LYS A 46 -22.32 10.29 -4.17
CA LYS A 46 -22.67 10.14 -5.60
C LYS A 46 -21.80 9.05 -6.23
N ASN A 47 -22.43 8.05 -6.83
CA ASN A 47 -21.81 6.89 -7.49
C ASN A 47 -20.94 5.97 -6.61
N MET A 48 -20.78 6.24 -5.30
CA MET A 48 -19.91 5.44 -4.41
C MET A 48 -20.33 3.97 -4.35
N ARG A 49 -21.64 3.69 -4.42
CA ARG A 49 -22.12 2.30 -4.49
C ARG A 49 -21.62 1.58 -5.74
N LEU A 50 -21.58 2.21 -6.91
CA LEU A 50 -21.09 1.53 -8.12
C LEU A 50 -19.56 1.44 -8.16
N ALA A 51 -18.86 2.51 -7.75
CA ALA A 51 -17.41 2.59 -7.85
C ALA A 51 -16.65 1.80 -6.78
N SER A 52 -17.27 1.51 -5.63
CA SER A 52 -16.66 0.82 -4.48
C SER A 52 -17.19 -0.60 -4.27
N ASN A 53 -17.93 -1.16 -5.23
CA ASN A 53 -18.47 -2.54 -5.20
C ASN A 53 -17.51 -3.54 -5.85
#